data_AF-A0A7R5K6X4-F1
#
_entry.id   AF-A0A7R5K6X4-F1
#
_cell.length_a   1.000
_cell.length_b   1.000
_cell.length_c   1.000
_cell.angle_alpha   90.00
_cell.angle_beta   90.00
_cell.angle_gamma   90.00
#
_symmetry.space_group_name_H-M   'P 1'
#
loop_
_entity.id
_entity.type
_entity.pdbx_description
1 polymer ?
#
loop_
_entity_poly.entity_id
_entity_poly.type
_entity_poly.pdbx_seq_one_letter_code
_entity_poly.pdbx_strand_id
1 'polypeptide(L)'
;MALSSERLFDSLGHFGRCCGVALLYHCLRCDGQTGKEKHTHSVPYFKCTDLCFNYVHTSGLQYINYFSKYGWKIFNRCGIWPYISLHSRTVPNNCKITCCWKWKHDVPCRKCGCSFLCISEKRLDFHATWQLKKKGCACPWTAGRLAGCAENHTLFPQLPVLSEKVRFFFLCLCILEMAAPKVAVVGAGVIGLSTALCIVEACPSCSVTVLSDQFSPNTTSDVAAGMLIPHTYPGTPIHMQKQWFKETFTYLFAISNSAEASEAGIHLVSGWQIFRSTPKEELPFWSDAVLGFRPMSEAELQKFPQYRFGQAFTTLKCDCPPYLLWLEKRLKAAGVQTYNRKVSDLWELHSEYDIVVNCTGIGAHQLVGDKKLFPVRGQVLKVYAPWVKNFIRDGDGLTYIYPGIHGVTLGGTREKESWSLSPNPDTTKDIFDRCCSLEPSLREAQDIKVKVGLRPSRQSVRLQREVLSQGGVKLPVVHNYGHGAGGFSVHRGTAKEAARLVGECIAALRGSSPGAKL
;
A
#
# COMPACT_ATOMS: atom_id res chain seq x y z
N MET A 1 19.67 5.20 56.17
CA MET A 1 18.34 4.78 56.66
C MET A 1 17.33 5.01 55.54
N ALA A 2 16.51 4.01 55.25
CA ALA A 2 15.64 3.93 54.07
C ALA A 2 14.26 4.60 54.28
N LEU A 3 13.50 4.67 53.16
CA LEU A 3 12.06 4.97 52.98
C LEU A 3 11.74 6.46 52.75
N SER A 4 10.84 6.90 51.85
CA SER A 4 10.04 6.28 50.78
C SER A 4 9.32 7.41 50.00
N SER A 5 9.21 7.21 48.69
CA SER A 5 8.31 7.72 47.64
C SER A 5 7.01 8.53 47.93
N GLU A 6 6.73 9.48 46.99
CA GLU A 6 5.43 10.04 46.51
C GLU A 6 4.70 11.10 47.39
N ARG A 7 3.99 12.15 46.90
CA ARG A 7 3.66 12.73 45.57
C ARG A 7 3.14 14.18 45.78
N LEU A 8 3.42 15.05 44.81
CA LEU A 8 2.80 16.37 44.51
C LEU A 8 1.36 16.18 43.92
N PHE A 9 0.40 17.12 43.82
CA PHE A 9 0.19 18.53 44.20
C PHE A 9 -1.32 18.83 44.07
N ASP A 10 -1.77 19.86 44.78
CA ASP A 10 -3.12 20.44 44.74
C ASP A 10 -3.33 21.47 43.61
N SER A 11 -4.57 21.47 43.13
CA SER A 11 -5.45 22.56 42.65
C SER A 11 -4.90 23.81 41.91
N LEU A 12 -5.45 24.07 40.73
CA LEU A 12 -5.99 25.40 40.32
C LEU A 12 -6.95 25.21 39.12
N GLY A 13 -8.18 25.72 39.24
CA GLY A 13 -9.22 25.65 38.22
C GLY A 13 -9.38 26.96 37.45
N HIS A 14 -9.85 26.89 36.18
CA HIS A 14 -11.16 27.39 35.75
C HIS A 14 -11.37 27.32 34.21
N PHE A 15 -12.62 27.05 33.83
CA PHE A 15 -13.33 27.24 32.54
C PHE A 15 -13.08 26.30 31.32
N GLY A 16 -14.16 25.61 30.88
CA GLY A 16 -14.33 25.23 29.46
C GLY A 16 -15.00 23.88 29.14
N ARG A 17 -16.34 23.82 29.25
CA ARG A 17 -17.34 22.97 28.54
C ARG A 17 -16.98 21.61 27.87
N CYS A 18 -17.85 20.64 28.20
CA CYS A 18 -18.45 19.57 27.36
C CYS A 18 -17.76 18.20 27.21
N CYS A 19 -18.09 17.33 28.19
CA CYS A 19 -18.57 15.94 28.09
C CYS A 19 -17.89 14.95 27.12
N GLY A 20 -16.85 14.28 27.62
CA GLY A 20 -16.53 12.89 27.25
C GLY A 20 -17.02 11.93 28.35
N VAL A 21 -17.75 10.88 27.99
CA VAL A 21 -18.17 9.83 28.92
C VAL A 21 -17.24 8.62 28.77
N ALA A 22 -16.52 8.33 29.84
CA ALA A 22 -15.80 7.08 30.08
C ALA A 22 -16.79 5.99 30.55
N LEU A 23 -16.56 4.73 30.15
CA LEU A 23 -17.28 3.57 30.67
C LEU A 23 -16.28 2.61 31.32
N LEU A 24 -16.45 2.43 32.63
CA LEU A 24 -15.77 1.46 33.49
C LEU A 24 -16.16 0.03 33.12
N TYR A 25 -15.18 -0.88 33.20
CA TYR A 25 -15.35 -2.33 33.20
C TYR A 25 -15.73 -2.83 34.61
N HIS A 26 -16.75 -3.69 34.71
CA HIS A 26 -16.99 -4.52 35.88
C HIS A 26 -16.83 -6.00 35.51
N CYS A 27 -15.88 -6.68 36.16
CA CYS A 27 -15.75 -8.13 36.21
C CYS A 27 -16.84 -8.74 37.11
N LEU A 28 -17.47 -9.82 36.66
CA LEU A 28 -18.21 -10.75 37.53
C LEU A 28 -17.55 -12.13 37.46
N ARG A 29 -17.11 -12.60 38.63
CA ARG A 29 -16.74 -13.99 38.95
C ARG A 29 -18.02 -14.83 39.07
N CYS A 30 -17.93 -16.11 38.71
CA CYS A 30 -18.80 -17.15 39.25
C CYS A 30 -17.94 -18.32 39.76
N ASP A 31 -18.14 -18.68 41.03
CA ASP A 31 -17.58 -19.83 41.74
C ASP A 31 -18.65 -20.92 41.93
N GLY A 32 -18.21 -22.18 42.04
CA GLY A 32 -18.91 -23.34 42.66
C GLY A 32 -19.46 -24.39 41.66
N GLN A 33 -18.84 -25.56 41.42
CA GLN A 33 -18.83 -26.84 42.18
C GLN A 33 -20.26 -27.44 42.40
N THR A 34 -20.61 -28.73 42.21
CA THR A 34 -19.96 -30.06 42.17
C THR A 34 -20.87 -31.08 41.42
N GLY A 35 -20.36 -32.28 41.07
CA GLY A 35 -21.17 -33.53 41.11
C GLY A 35 -21.29 -34.39 39.84
N LYS A 36 -20.76 -35.62 39.93
CA LYS A 36 -20.74 -36.76 38.99
C LYS A 36 -22.09 -37.13 38.31
N GLU A 37 -22.06 -37.54 37.03
CA GLU A 37 -22.51 -38.87 36.55
C GLU A 37 -22.31 -39.10 35.04
N LYS A 38 -22.37 -40.37 34.63
CA LYS A 38 -21.92 -40.97 33.36
C LYS A 38 -22.97 -40.92 32.23
N HIS A 39 -22.45 -40.95 30.99
CA HIS A 39 -23.03 -41.46 29.72
C HIS A 39 -24.44 -41.03 29.26
N THR A 40 -24.53 -40.31 28.14
CA THR A 40 -25.01 -40.80 26.81
C THR A 40 -25.45 -39.63 25.91
N HIS A 41 -25.33 -39.83 24.60
CA HIS A 41 -25.55 -38.88 23.52
C HIS A 41 -26.90 -38.15 23.56
N SER A 42 -26.89 -36.82 23.46
CA SER A 42 -27.95 -36.04 22.80
C SER A 42 -27.45 -34.62 22.47
N VAL A 43 -27.69 -34.21 21.23
CA VAL A 43 -27.40 -32.86 20.71
C VAL A 43 -28.62 -31.97 21.04
N PRO A 44 -28.48 -30.85 21.78
CA PRO A 44 -29.60 -29.96 22.02
C PRO A 44 -29.76 -28.94 20.89
N TYR A 45 -30.96 -28.92 20.30
CA TYR A 45 -31.50 -27.79 19.54
C TYR A 45 -31.77 -26.61 20.50
N PHE A 46 -31.34 -25.39 20.15
CA PHE A 46 -31.83 -24.17 20.79
C PHE A 46 -32.59 -23.28 19.79
N LYS A 47 -33.88 -23.08 20.09
CA LYS A 47 -34.72 -21.98 19.59
C LYS A 47 -34.43 -20.74 20.42
N CYS A 48 -34.26 -19.58 19.78
CA CYS A 48 -34.40 -18.28 20.43
C CYS A 48 -35.52 -17.50 19.72
N THR A 49 -36.69 -17.48 20.37
CA THR A 49 -37.66 -16.39 20.29
C THR A 49 -37.28 -15.33 21.33
N ASP A 50 -37.73 -14.10 21.09
CA ASP A 50 -37.71 -12.92 21.98
C ASP A 50 -36.60 -11.89 21.72
N LEU A 51 -36.96 -10.85 20.97
CA LEU A 51 -36.30 -9.53 21.00
C LEU A 51 -37.34 -8.51 21.48
N CYS A 52 -37.06 -7.91 22.63
CA CYS A 52 -37.84 -6.83 23.23
C CYS A 52 -37.76 -5.55 22.39
N PHE A 53 -38.90 -4.89 22.19
CA PHE A 53 -39.01 -3.57 21.59
C PHE A 53 -39.01 -2.50 22.69
N ASN A 54 -38.19 -1.45 22.53
CA ASN A 54 -38.37 -0.20 23.27
C ASN A 54 -38.67 0.91 22.26
N TYR A 55 -39.86 1.49 22.38
CA TYR A 55 -40.32 2.65 21.62
C TYR A 55 -39.94 3.93 22.38
N VAL A 56 -39.33 4.90 21.69
CA VAL A 56 -39.24 6.28 22.16
C VAL A 56 -39.91 7.17 21.11
N HIS A 57 -41.00 7.81 21.51
CA HIS A 57 -41.75 8.78 20.72
C HIS A 57 -40.94 10.07 20.56
N THR A 58 -40.57 10.43 19.34
CA THR A 58 -40.35 11.81 18.92
C THR A 58 -40.76 11.96 17.46
N SER A 59 -41.45 13.06 17.19
CA SER A 59 -42.10 13.44 15.93
C SER A 59 -41.11 13.63 14.78
N GLY A 60 -41.42 13.01 13.63
CA GLY A 60 -40.80 13.34 12.34
C GLY A 60 -39.69 12.39 11.88
N LEU A 61 -39.97 11.65 10.80
CA LEU A 61 -39.02 11.00 9.87
C LEU A 61 -37.96 10.09 10.51
N GLN A 62 -38.26 8.78 10.61
CA GLN A 62 -37.28 7.76 11.01
C GLN A 62 -36.69 7.02 9.81
N TYR A 63 -35.39 7.24 9.60
CA TYR A 63 -34.47 6.34 8.89
C TYR A 63 -33.82 5.41 9.92
N ILE A 64 -33.88 4.08 9.70
CA ILE A 64 -33.16 3.10 10.54
C ILE A 64 -31.82 2.80 9.87
N ASN A 65 -30.72 3.28 10.47
CA ASN A 65 -29.36 2.82 10.17
C ASN A 65 -28.96 1.75 11.19
N TYR A 66 -28.61 0.55 10.72
CA TYR A 66 -28.03 -0.50 11.55
C TYR A 66 -26.52 -0.30 11.69
N PHE A 67 -26.06 -0.05 12.93
CA PHE A 67 -24.69 -0.32 13.37
C PHE A 67 -24.72 -1.60 14.22
N SER A 68 -24.01 -2.66 13.84
CA SER A 68 -23.71 -3.76 14.77
C SER A 68 -22.27 -3.64 15.27
N LYS A 69 -22.16 -3.55 16.59
CA LYS A 69 -20.93 -3.38 17.35
C LYS A 69 -20.64 -4.63 18.17
N TYR A 70 -20.69 -5.83 17.57
CA TYR A 70 -20.24 -7.08 18.21
C TYR A 70 -19.81 -8.08 17.14
N GLY A 71 -18.49 -8.27 16.99
CA GLY A 71 -17.90 -9.30 16.15
C GLY A 71 -17.77 -10.61 16.90
N TRP A 72 -18.20 -11.72 16.29
CA TRP A 72 -17.91 -13.07 16.77
C TRP A 72 -16.68 -13.61 16.03
N LYS A 73 -15.67 -14.06 16.79
CA LYS A 73 -14.52 -14.81 16.27
C LYS A 73 -14.89 -16.30 16.21
N ILE A 74 -14.84 -16.89 15.03
CA ILE A 74 -14.84 -18.35 14.85
C ILE A 74 -13.40 -18.74 14.51
N PHE A 75 -12.78 -19.56 15.36
CA PHE A 75 -11.48 -20.15 15.09
C PHE A 75 -11.66 -21.36 14.16
N ASN A 76 -10.93 -21.39 13.06
CA ASN A 76 -10.56 -22.65 12.42
C ASN A 76 -9.17 -22.54 11.76
N ARG A 77 -8.32 -23.55 11.98
CA ARG A 77 -7.02 -23.68 11.30
C ARG A 77 -7.29 -23.92 9.81
N CYS A 78 -6.60 -23.16 8.95
CA CYS A 78 -6.64 -23.17 7.48
C CYS A 78 -7.61 -22.15 6.81
N GLY A 79 -7.11 -20.92 6.61
CA GLY A 79 -7.05 -20.23 5.31
C GLY A 79 -8.33 -19.80 4.56
N ILE A 80 -8.51 -18.46 4.49
CA ILE A 80 -9.12 -17.63 3.41
C ILE A 80 -10.66 -17.63 3.28
N TRP A 81 -11.27 -16.43 3.41
CA TRP A 81 -12.58 -16.07 2.83
C TRP A 81 -12.63 -14.57 2.43
N PRO A 82 -13.32 -14.18 1.34
CA PRO A 82 -13.68 -12.80 1.06
C PRO A 82 -14.95 -12.38 1.80
N TYR A 83 -14.99 -11.12 2.23
CA TYR A 83 -16.11 -10.46 2.91
C TYR A 83 -17.08 -9.88 1.85
N ILE A 84 -18.38 -10.19 1.92
CA ILE A 84 -19.40 -9.52 1.10
C ILE A 84 -20.43 -8.89 2.04
N SER A 85 -20.46 -7.55 2.07
CA SER A 85 -21.54 -6.79 2.71
C SER A 85 -22.58 -6.44 1.64
N LEU A 86 -23.82 -6.88 1.84
CA LEU A 86 -24.97 -6.48 1.02
C LEU A 86 -25.75 -5.40 1.79
N HIS A 87 -25.82 -4.20 1.23
CA HIS A 87 -26.79 -3.18 1.65
C HIS A 87 -28.15 -3.48 1.01
N SER A 88 -29.21 -3.54 1.82
CA SER A 88 -30.59 -3.65 1.31
C SER A 88 -31.10 -2.28 0.86
N ARG A 89 -31.58 -2.20 -0.38
CA ARG A 89 -32.49 -1.12 -0.82
C ARG A 89 -33.92 -1.55 -0.54
N THR A 90 -34.72 -0.60 -0.03
CA THR A 90 -36.15 -0.71 0.22
C THR A 90 -36.92 -1.06 -1.05
N VAL A 91 -37.77 -2.09 -0.99
CA VAL A 91 -38.73 -2.47 -2.04
C VAL A 91 -40.14 -2.13 -1.53
N PRO A 92 -41.07 -1.59 -2.34
CA PRO A 92 -42.42 -1.26 -1.90
C PRO A 92 -43.19 -2.50 -1.40
N ASN A 93 -44.09 -2.25 -0.46
CA ASN A 93 -44.80 -3.24 0.36
C ASN A 93 -45.37 -4.46 -0.41
N ASN A 94 -45.20 -5.64 0.22
CA ASN A 94 -45.75 -6.97 -0.10
C ASN A 94 -44.91 -7.99 -0.90
N CYS A 95 -43.57 -7.93 -0.89
CA CYS A 95 -42.73 -9.08 -1.28
C CYS A 95 -41.56 -9.31 -0.31
N LYS A 96 -41.57 -10.43 0.43
CA LYS A 96 -40.37 -10.99 1.09
C LYS A 96 -39.62 -11.85 0.08
N ILE A 97 -38.37 -11.51 -0.22
CA ILE A 97 -37.44 -12.40 -0.92
C ILE A 97 -36.72 -13.22 0.15
N THR A 98 -36.98 -14.52 0.19
CA THR A 98 -36.25 -15.46 1.05
C THR A 98 -35.38 -16.34 0.15
N CYS A 99 -34.07 -16.13 0.15
CA CYS A 99 -33.14 -17.08 -0.46
C CYS A 99 -32.94 -18.25 0.50
N CYS A 100 -33.67 -19.35 0.28
CA CYS A 100 -33.42 -20.60 0.99
C CYS A 100 -32.41 -21.44 0.20
N TRP A 101 -31.19 -21.59 0.73
CA TRP A 101 -30.28 -22.64 0.28
C TRP A 101 -30.69 -23.95 0.94
N LYS A 102 -31.13 -24.92 0.14
CA LYS A 102 -31.46 -26.26 0.63
C LYS A 102 -30.30 -27.19 0.31
N TRP A 103 -29.44 -27.44 1.29
CA TRP A 103 -28.47 -28.53 1.22
C TRP A 103 -29.24 -29.85 1.32
N LYS A 104 -29.20 -30.67 0.26
CA LYS A 104 -29.63 -32.07 0.33
C LYS A 104 -28.42 -32.90 0.79
N HIS A 105 -28.40 -33.28 2.06
CA HIS A 105 -27.82 -34.57 2.49
C HIS A 105 -28.96 -35.62 2.30
N ASP A 106 -28.78 -36.85 1.81
CA ASP A 106 -27.91 -37.92 2.29
C ASP A 106 -27.67 -38.97 1.19
N VAL A 107 -26.44 -39.45 1.02
CA VAL A 107 -26.17 -40.85 0.64
C VAL A 107 -24.95 -41.33 1.43
N PRO A 108 -25.06 -42.31 2.35
CA PRO A 108 -23.92 -42.88 3.03
C PRO A 108 -23.14 -43.82 2.10
N CYS A 109 -21.82 -43.67 2.01
CA CYS A 109 -20.94 -44.69 1.45
C CYS A 109 -20.84 -45.86 2.44
N ARG A 110 -21.53 -46.98 2.14
CA ARG A 110 -21.33 -48.25 2.86
C ARG A 110 -20.03 -48.89 2.39
N LYS A 111 -18.87 -48.55 3.00
CA LYS A 111 -17.74 -49.50 3.20
C LYS A 111 -16.51 -48.97 3.96
N CYS A 112 -16.33 -47.69 4.20
CA CYS A 112 -15.19 -47.21 5.03
C CYS A 112 -15.48 -45.82 5.61
N GLY A 113 -15.68 -45.72 6.92
CA GLY A 113 -16.05 -44.48 7.62
C GLY A 113 -14.92 -43.46 7.77
N CYS A 114 -14.37 -42.95 6.66
CA CYS A 114 -13.40 -41.85 6.64
C CYS A 114 -13.71 -40.89 5.49
N SER A 115 -13.79 -39.58 5.76
CA SER A 115 -13.93 -38.55 4.72
C SER A 115 -12.61 -37.79 4.55
N PHE A 116 -11.81 -38.20 3.57
CA PHE A 116 -10.77 -37.37 2.96
C PHE A 116 -11.38 -36.60 1.78
N LEU A 117 -10.96 -35.34 1.60
CA LEU A 117 -11.33 -34.52 0.45
C LEU A 117 -10.44 -34.93 -0.74
N CYS A 118 -11.01 -35.59 -1.74
CA CYS A 118 -10.35 -35.83 -3.04
C CYS A 118 -10.87 -34.78 -4.02
N ILE A 119 -10.06 -33.77 -4.35
CA ILE A 119 -10.37 -32.84 -5.44
C ILE A 119 -9.71 -33.41 -6.69
N SER A 120 -10.53 -33.89 -7.64
CA SER A 120 -10.08 -34.19 -8.99
C SER A 120 -10.77 -33.24 -9.99
N GLU A 121 -9.97 -32.72 -10.90
CA GLU A 121 -10.31 -31.75 -11.94
C GLU A 121 -11.39 -32.27 -12.90
N LYS A 122 -12.69 -32.05 -12.63
CA LYS A 122 -13.74 -32.08 -13.68
C LYS A 122 -14.86 -31.09 -13.36
N ARG A 123 -15.05 -30.12 -14.28
CA ARG A 123 -16.23 -29.27 -14.56
C ARG A 123 -17.24 -29.02 -13.43
N LEU A 124 -17.31 -27.76 -12.98
CA LEU A 124 -18.45 -27.24 -12.22
C LEU A 124 -19.60 -26.89 -13.19
N ASP A 125 -20.56 -27.81 -13.33
CA ASP A 125 -21.84 -27.51 -13.98
C ASP A 125 -22.80 -26.87 -12.96
N PHE A 126 -23.20 -25.63 -13.18
CA PHE A 126 -24.21 -24.95 -12.38
C PHE A 126 -25.62 -25.36 -12.82
N HIS A 127 -26.33 -26.12 -11.97
CA HIS A 127 -27.76 -26.38 -12.15
C HIS A 127 -28.60 -25.48 -11.24
N ALA A 128 -29.27 -24.48 -11.82
CA ALA A 128 -30.34 -23.76 -11.15
C ALA A 128 -31.69 -24.39 -11.55
N THR A 129 -32.44 -24.90 -10.58
CA THR A 129 -33.86 -25.25 -10.74
C THR A 129 -34.70 -24.31 -9.88
N TRP A 130 -35.77 -23.78 -10.45
CA TRP A 130 -36.70 -22.88 -9.76
C TRP A 130 -38.07 -23.55 -9.66
N GLN A 131 -38.77 -23.34 -8.54
CA GLN A 131 -40.18 -23.73 -8.40
C GLN A 131 -41.01 -22.52 -7.99
N LEU A 132 -42.08 -22.25 -8.73
CA LEU A 132 -43.08 -21.23 -8.40
C LEU A 132 -44.34 -21.93 -7.86
N LYS A 133 -44.76 -21.57 -6.65
CA LYS A 133 -46.06 -21.99 -6.10
C LYS A 133 -46.97 -20.77 -6.00
N LYS A 134 -48.01 -20.70 -6.84
CA LYS A 134 -49.10 -19.73 -6.68
C LYS A 134 -50.00 -20.23 -5.54
N LYS A 135 -50.32 -19.39 -4.55
CA LYS A 135 -51.30 -19.74 -3.52
C LYS A 135 -52.66 -19.98 -4.19
N GLY A 136 -53.24 -21.16 -4.03
CA GLY A 136 -54.68 -21.41 -4.30
C GLY A 136 -55.08 -22.30 -5.49
N CYS A 137 -54.18 -22.95 -6.22
CA CYS A 137 -54.57 -23.90 -7.28
C CYS A 137 -54.05 -25.32 -7.04
N ALA A 138 -54.91 -26.32 -7.21
CA ALA A 138 -54.56 -27.74 -7.20
C ALA A 138 -54.43 -28.26 -8.64
N CYS A 139 -53.20 -28.31 -9.17
CA CYS A 139 -52.80 -29.10 -10.36
C CYS A 139 -51.28 -29.37 -10.32
N PRO A 140 -50.78 -30.45 -10.96
CA PRO A 140 -49.46 -31.03 -10.65
C PRO A 140 -48.27 -30.32 -11.32
N TRP A 141 -47.11 -30.53 -10.71
CA TRP A 141 -45.79 -29.95 -10.99
C TRP A 141 -45.31 -30.12 -12.44
N THR A 142 -44.82 -29.05 -13.07
CA THR A 142 -44.02 -29.13 -14.31
C THR A 142 -42.60 -28.62 -14.03
N ALA A 143 -41.60 -29.43 -14.37
CA ALA A 143 -40.17 -29.11 -14.25
C ALA A 143 -39.59 -28.82 -15.64
N GLY A 144 -38.95 -27.66 -15.83
CA GLY A 144 -38.19 -27.33 -17.04
C GLY A 144 -36.68 -27.48 -16.82
N ARG A 145 -35.97 -28.00 -17.83
CA ARG A 145 -34.50 -28.11 -17.89
C ARG A 145 -33.97 -27.12 -18.94
N LEU A 146 -32.93 -26.35 -18.63
CA LEU A 146 -32.12 -25.64 -19.62
C LEU A 146 -30.76 -26.33 -19.70
N ALA A 147 -30.44 -26.90 -20.87
CA ALA A 147 -29.12 -27.38 -21.23
C ALA A 147 -28.60 -26.46 -22.33
N GLY A 148 -27.41 -25.88 -22.14
CA GLY A 148 -26.75 -25.05 -23.15
C GLY A 148 -25.86 -25.90 -24.05
N CYS A 149 -26.06 -25.80 -25.36
CA CYS A 149 -25.04 -26.07 -26.37
C CYS A 149 -25.00 -24.89 -27.33
N ALA A 150 -23.78 -24.52 -27.71
CA ALA A 150 -23.50 -23.45 -28.65
C ALA A 150 -23.68 -23.91 -30.11
N GLU A 151 -23.80 -22.89 -30.97
CA GLU A 151 -23.63 -22.86 -32.43
C GLU A 151 -24.88 -22.90 -33.33
N ASN A 152 -24.86 -21.89 -34.21
CA ASN A 152 -25.45 -21.75 -35.53
C ASN A 152 -26.76 -20.99 -35.74
N HIS A 153 -26.69 -20.24 -36.83
CA HIS A 153 -27.54 -19.19 -37.36
C HIS A 153 -29.00 -19.58 -37.59
N THR A 154 -29.83 -18.53 -37.61
CA THR A 154 -31.13 -18.42 -38.29
C THR A 154 -32.22 -19.41 -37.86
N LEU A 155 -33.08 -18.94 -36.95
CA LEU A 155 -34.55 -18.99 -37.05
C LEU A 155 -35.12 -18.27 -35.82
N PHE A 156 -35.78 -17.12 -36.04
CA PHE A 156 -36.64 -16.50 -35.03
C PHE A 156 -38.02 -17.19 -35.10
N PRO A 157 -38.46 -17.89 -34.04
CA PRO A 157 -39.86 -17.93 -33.70
C PRO A 157 -40.11 -16.96 -32.55
N GLN A 158 -41.18 -16.17 -32.68
CA GLN A 158 -41.65 -15.21 -31.70
C GLN A 158 -41.87 -15.89 -30.34
N LEU A 159 -41.00 -15.60 -29.37
CA LEU A 159 -41.20 -15.93 -27.96
C LEU A 159 -41.86 -14.75 -27.24
N PRO A 160 -42.88 -14.98 -26.40
CA PRO A 160 -43.64 -13.92 -25.76
C PRO A 160 -42.80 -13.22 -24.69
N VAL A 161 -42.86 -11.89 -24.72
CA VAL A 161 -42.53 -10.91 -23.65
C VAL A 161 -41.81 -11.51 -22.43
N LEU A 162 -40.48 -11.53 -22.49
CA LEU A 162 -39.64 -11.73 -21.31
C LEU A 162 -39.96 -10.62 -20.30
N SER A 163 -40.46 -11.00 -19.11
CA SER A 163 -40.78 -10.04 -18.05
C SER A 163 -39.56 -9.17 -17.71
N GLU A 164 -39.78 -7.90 -17.36
CA GLU A 164 -38.73 -6.94 -16.94
C GLU A 164 -37.73 -7.52 -15.93
N LYS A 165 -38.14 -8.48 -15.12
CA LYS A 165 -37.31 -9.17 -14.13
C LYS A 165 -36.19 -10.00 -14.73
N VAL A 166 -36.36 -10.58 -15.92
CA VAL A 166 -35.31 -11.37 -16.61
C VAL A 166 -34.30 -10.44 -17.27
N ARG A 167 -34.76 -9.30 -17.81
CA ARG A 167 -33.86 -8.22 -18.29
C ARG A 167 -33.04 -7.63 -17.15
N PHE A 168 -33.64 -7.40 -15.97
CA PHE A 168 -32.93 -6.93 -14.78
C PHE A 168 -31.90 -7.95 -14.27
N PHE A 169 -32.20 -9.25 -14.36
CA PHE A 169 -31.27 -10.30 -13.94
C PHE A 169 -30.06 -10.38 -14.88
N PHE A 170 -30.27 -10.28 -16.20
CA PHE A 170 -29.19 -10.17 -17.18
C PHE A 170 -28.40 -8.87 -17.06
N LEU A 171 -29.05 -7.73 -16.80
CA LEU A 171 -28.35 -6.46 -16.55
C LEU A 171 -27.52 -6.55 -15.26
N CYS A 172 -28.04 -7.14 -14.18
CA CYS A 172 -27.29 -7.36 -12.94
C CYS A 172 -26.12 -8.33 -13.12
N LEU A 173 -26.25 -9.39 -13.93
CA LEU A 173 -25.14 -10.29 -14.27
C LEU A 173 -24.11 -9.62 -15.18
N CYS A 174 -24.52 -8.84 -16.18
CA CYS A 174 -23.61 -8.08 -17.04
C CYS A 174 -22.91 -6.93 -16.31
N ILE A 175 -23.53 -6.34 -15.28
CA ILE A 175 -22.91 -5.34 -14.39
C ILE A 175 -21.91 -6.00 -13.42
N LEU A 176 -21.99 -7.32 -13.20
CA LEU A 176 -21.13 -8.07 -12.28
C LEU A 176 -19.90 -8.72 -12.92
N GLU A 177 -19.71 -8.65 -14.25
CA GLU A 177 -18.60 -9.32 -14.94
C GLU A 177 -17.87 -8.43 -15.96
N MET A 178 -17.70 -7.13 -15.69
CA MET A 178 -16.56 -6.43 -16.29
C MET A 178 -15.31 -6.95 -15.59
N ALA A 179 -14.46 -7.69 -16.31
CA ALA A 179 -13.18 -8.14 -15.80
C ALA A 179 -12.42 -6.95 -15.18
N ALA A 180 -11.91 -7.13 -13.97
CA ALA A 180 -11.16 -6.10 -13.26
C ALA A 180 -10.01 -5.59 -14.16
N PRO A 181 -9.87 -4.26 -14.38
CA PRO A 181 -8.78 -3.73 -15.19
C PRO A 181 -7.43 -4.24 -14.68
N LYS A 182 -6.60 -4.74 -15.58
CA LYS A 182 -5.28 -5.30 -15.28
C LYS A 182 -4.22 -4.20 -15.41
N VAL A 183 -3.50 -3.94 -14.33
CA VAL A 183 -2.46 -2.92 -14.24
C VAL A 183 -1.10 -3.59 -14.01
N ALA A 184 -0.16 -3.37 -14.92
CA ALA A 184 1.23 -3.78 -14.73
C ALA A 184 2.07 -2.59 -14.22
N VAL A 185 2.74 -2.74 -13.10
CA VAL A 185 3.75 -1.80 -12.61
C VAL A 185 5.13 -2.36 -12.94
N VAL A 186 5.90 -1.66 -13.77
CA VAL A 186 7.23 -2.10 -14.21
C VAL A 186 8.30 -1.42 -13.37
N GLY A 187 9.01 -2.23 -12.56
CA GLY A 187 10.08 -1.83 -11.65
C GLY A 187 9.74 -2.12 -10.19
N ALA A 188 10.66 -2.77 -9.47
CA ALA A 188 10.52 -3.10 -8.05
C ALA A 188 11.43 -2.27 -7.11
N GLY A 189 11.85 -1.09 -7.55
CA GLY A 189 12.46 -0.10 -6.65
C GLY A 189 11.43 0.59 -5.76
N VAL A 190 11.87 1.50 -4.88
CA VAL A 190 10.99 2.21 -3.93
C VAL A 190 9.79 2.88 -4.61
N ILE A 191 9.99 3.45 -5.79
CA ILE A 191 8.94 4.13 -6.55
C ILE A 191 7.90 3.14 -7.07
N GLY A 192 8.33 2.02 -7.64
CA GLY A 192 7.43 1.02 -8.22
C GLY A 192 6.60 0.31 -7.16
N LEU A 193 7.23 -0.16 -6.08
CA LEU A 193 6.53 -0.82 -4.99
C LEU A 193 5.53 0.11 -4.29
N SER A 194 5.92 1.37 -4.04
CA SER A 194 5.02 2.36 -3.45
C SER A 194 3.86 2.72 -4.37
N THR A 195 4.12 2.82 -5.67
CA THR A 195 3.08 3.10 -6.68
C THR A 195 2.08 1.96 -6.75
N ALA A 196 2.54 0.70 -6.81
CA ALA A 196 1.67 -0.46 -6.77
C ALA A 196 0.78 -0.47 -5.52
N LEU A 197 1.35 -0.15 -4.36
CA LEU A 197 0.61 -0.12 -3.10
C LEU A 197 -0.44 0.99 -3.11
N CYS A 198 -0.11 2.19 -3.58
CA CYS A 198 -1.07 3.28 -3.72
C CYS A 198 -2.18 2.97 -4.74
N ILE A 199 -1.88 2.26 -5.83
CA ILE A 199 -2.90 1.83 -6.80
C ILE A 199 -3.88 0.86 -6.14
N VAL A 200 -3.39 -0.14 -5.40
CA VAL A 200 -4.25 -1.08 -4.66
C VAL A 200 -5.14 -0.35 -3.65
N GLU A 201 -4.59 0.61 -2.91
CA GLU A 201 -5.32 1.40 -1.91
C GLU A 201 -6.38 2.32 -2.54
N ALA A 202 -6.07 2.94 -3.70
CA ALA A 202 -6.94 3.93 -4.35
C ALA A 202 -7.92 3.32 -5.37
N CYS A 203 -7.57 2.18 -5.97
CA CYS A 203 -8.30 1.54 -7.07
C CYS A 203 -8.58 0.06 -6.76
N PRO A 204 -9.38 -0.27 -5.73
CA PRO A 204 -9.61 -1.66 -5.28
C PRO A 204 -10.32 -2.56 -6.31
N SER A 205 -10.81 -1.99 -7.42
CA SER A 205 -11.45 -2.73 -8.51
C SER A 205 -10.49 -3.17 -9.63
N CYS A 206 -9.18 -2.93 -9.50
CA CYS A 206 -8.18 -3.33 -10.48
C CYS A 206 -7.31 -4.49 -9.96
N SER A 207 -6.78 -5.30 -10.89
CA SER A 207 -5.79 -6.33 -10.60
C SER A 207 -4.40 -5.75 -10.87
N VAL A 208 -3.55 -5.70 -9.85
CA VAL A 208 -2.19 -5.13 -9.95
C VAL A 208 -1.15 -6.26 -10.00
N THR A 209 -0.20 -6.14 -10.91
CA THR A 209 0.99 -6.99 -11.01
C THR A 209 2.25 -6.14 -11.03
N VAL A 210 3.30 -6.54 -10.33
CA VAL A 210 4.63 -5.91 -10.42
C VAL A 210 5.56 -6.78 -11.27
N LEU A 211 6.15 -6.20 -12.29
CA LEU A 211 7.13 -6.83 -13.18
C LEU A 211 8.48 -6.14 -13.01
N SER A 212 9.55 -6.88 -12.74
CA SER A 212 10.89 -6.29 -12.64
C SER A 212 11.96 -7.33 -12.93
N ASP A 213 13.09 -6.94 -13.52
CA ASP A 213 14.25 -7.82 -13.67
C ASP A 213 15.06 -7.92 -12.37
N GLN A 214 15.02 -6.88 -11.53
CA GLN A 214 15.68 -6.80 -10.23
C GLN A 214 14.68 -6.49 -9.12
N PHE A 215 14.84 -7.17 -7.99
CA PHE A 215 14.14 -6.93 -6.71
C PHE A 215 15.16 -6.65 -5.61
N SER A 216 14.73 -6.34 -4.39
CA SER A 216 15.66 -6.21 -3.26
C SER A 216 16.42 -7.53 -3.05
N PRO A 217 17.75 -7.52 -2.82
CA PRO A 217 18.59 -6.38 -2.46
C PRO A 217 19.37 -5.74 -3.64
N ASN A 218 18.91 -5.92 -4.87
CA ASN A 218 19.68 -5.62 -6.08
C ASN A 218 19.20 -4.37 -6.84
N THR A 219 18.38 -3.52 -6.23
CA THR A 219 17.90 -2.28 -6.86
C THR A 219 18.79 -1.09 -6.52
N THR A 220 18.71 -0.02 -7.31
CA THR A 220 19.32 1.28 -6.92
C THR A 220 18.78 1.79 -5.57
N SER A 221 17.54 1.41 -5.23
CA SER A 221 16.91 1.82 -3.97
C SER A 221 17.60 1.17 -2.77
N ASP A 222 18.10 -0.06 -2.88
CA ASP A 222 18.84 -0.76 -1.82
C ASP A 222 20.17 -0.09 -1.47
N VAL A 223 20.79 0.57 -2.46
CA VAL A 223 22.07 1.29 -2.30
C VAL A 223 21.88 2.67 -1.65
N ALA A 224 20.66 3.22 -1.69
CA ALA A 224 20.40 4.57 -1.23
C ALA A 224 20.80 4.76 0.25
N ALA A 225 21.04 6.03 0.60
CA ALA A 225 21.39 6.38 1.97
C ALA A 225 20.15 6.41 2.90
N GLY A 226 18.97 6.63 2.32
CA GLY A 226 17.67 6.46 2.98
C GLY A 226 17.18 7.63 3.82
N MET A 227 17.93 8.73 3.89
CA MET A 227 17.51 9.93 4.62
C MET A 227 16.38 10.68 3.91
N LEU A 228 15.42 11.20 4.70
CA LEU A 228 14.40 12.12 4.22
C LEU A 228 14.91 13.56 4.26
N ILE A 229 15.69 13.94 3.26
CA ILE A 229 16.08 15.31 2.99
C ILE A 229 15.76 15.58 1.52
N PRO A 230 14.73 16.37 1.20
CA PRO A 230 14.27 16.51 -0.17
C PRO A 230 15.31 17.27 -1.00
N HIS A 231 15.59 16.70 -2.16
CA HIS A 231 16.41 17.34 -3.19
C HIS A 231 15.52 18.17 -4.11
N THR A 232 16.01 19.34 -4.52
CA THR A 232 15.30 20.19 -5.47
C THR A 232 15.33 19.58 -6.87
N TYR A 233 14.15 19.50 -7.50
CA TYR A 233 13.97 19.17 -8.91
C TYR A 233 13.78 20.46 -9.71
N PRO A 234 14.78 20.96 -10.46
CA PRO A 234 14.70 22.29 -11.09
C PRO A 234 13.50 22.50 -12.02
N GLY A 235 13.06 21.43 -12.70
CA GLY A 235 11.93 21.47 -13.64
C GLY A 235 10.57 21.16 -13.01
N THR A 236 10.47 20.99 -11.69
CA THR A 236 9.21 20.74 -10.99
C THR A 236 8.89 21.92 -10.08
N PRO A 237 7.65 22.44 -10.04
CA PRO A 237 7.32 23.54 -9.13
C PRO A 237 7.58 23.20 -7.65
N ILE A 238 8.17 24.13 -6.89
CA ILE A 238 8.52 23.93 -5.48
C ILE A 238 7.32 23.50 -4.64
N HIS A 239 6.14 24.08 -4.86
CA HIS A 239 4.93 23.71 -4.11
C HIS A 239 4.55 22.23 -4.31
N MET A 240 4.73 21.68 -5.52
CA MET A 240 4.48 20.26 -5.79
C MET A 240 5.51 19.37 -5.10
N GLN A 241 6.79 19.73 -5.17
CA GLN A 241 7.86 18.99 -4.49
C GLN A 241 7.65 18.97 -2.97
N LYS A 242 7.29 20.12 -2.41
CA LYS A 242 6.93 20.28 -0.99
C LYS A 242 5.74 19.39 -0.63
N GLN A 243 4.71 19.36 -1.46
CA GLN A 243 3.54 18.50 -1.24
C GLN A 243 3.94 17.02 -1.25
N TRP A 244 4.71 16.57 -2.24
CA TRP A 244 5.15 15.17 -2.30
C TRP A 244 6.04 14.78 -1.11
N PHE A 245 6.90 15.69 -0.67
CA PHE A 245 7.70 15.51 0.53
C PHE A 245 6.83 15.41 1.78
N LYS A 246 5.88 16.33 1.98
CA LYS A 246 4.95 16.31 3.12
C LYS A 246 4.16 15.01 3.17
N GLU A 247 3.60 14.57 2.06
CA GLU A 247 2.85 13.31 1.99
C GLU A 247 3.71 12.09 2.33
N THR A 248 4.97 12.10 1.88
CA THR A 248 5.94 11.03 2.19
C THR A 248 6.38 11.06 3.64
N PHE A 249 6.65 12.24 4.18
CA PHE A 249 7.01 12.44 5.57
C PHE A 249 5.88 11.98 6.50
N THR A 250 4.64 12.44 6.27
CA THR A 250 3.48 12.04 7.08
C THR A 250 3.26 10.53 7.05
N TYR A 251 3.38 9.90 5.87
CA TYR A 251 3.23 8.44 5.74
C TYR A 251 4.30 7.67 6.51
N LEU A 252 5.57 8.02 6.33
CA LEU A 252 6.66 7.35 7.03
C LEU A 252 6.67 7.64 8.53
N PHE A 253 6.25 8.84 8.94
CA PHE A 253 6.09 9.21 10.34
C PHE A 253 5.00 8.37 11.01
N ALA A 254 3.89 8.10 10.34
CA ALA A 254 2.87 7.19 10.87
C ALA A 254 3.43 5.78 11.08
N ILE A 255 4.24 5.27 10.15
CA ILE A 255 4.87 3.95 10.29
C ILE A 255 5.90 3.95 11.43
N SER A 256 6.71 5.00 11.58
CA SER A 256 7.70 5.11 12.66
C SER A 256 7.08 5.13 14.05
N ASN A 257 5.82 5.53 14.16
CA ASN A 257 5.04 5.51 15.40
C ASN A 257 4.17 4.24 15.55
N SER A 258 4.36 3.24 14.70
CA SER A 258 3.62 1.97 14.74
C SER A 258 4.50 0.81 15.23
N ALA A 259 3.86 -0.32 15.54
CA ALA A 259 4.57 -1.56 15.86
C ALA A 259 5.41 -2.11 14.69
N GLU A 260 5.14 -1.65 13.46
CA GLU A 260 5.84 -2.08 12.24
C GLU A 260 7.12 -1.29 11.97
N ALA A 261 7.43 -0.25 12.74
CA ALA A 261 8.58 0.64 12.51
C ALA A 261 9.91 -0.11 12.34
N SER A 262 10.16 -1.07 13.22
CA SER A 262 11.38 -1.89 13.21
C SER A 262 11.45 -2.79 11.98
N GLU A 263 10.34 -3.46 11.63
CA GLU A 263 10.27 -4.32 10.43
C GLU A 263 10.45 -3.50 9.15
N ALA A 264 9.82 -2.33 9.06
CA ALA A 264 9.94 -1.43 7.93
C ALA A 264 11.30 -0.72 7.86
N GLY A 265 12.14 -0.81 8.90
CA GLY A 265 13.42 -0.13 8.99
C GLY A 265 13.30 1.40 9.00
N ILE A 266 12.25 1.94 9.66
CA ILE A 266 11.99 3.38 9.69
C ILE A 266 12.19 3.91 11.12
N HIS A 267 13.04 4.91 11.26
CA HIS A 267 13.29 5.58 12.55
C HIS A 267 13.47 7.09 12.39
N LEU A 268 13.20 7.82 13.48
CA LEU A 268 13.55 9.23 13.60
C LEU A 268 15.05 9.37 13.84
N VAL A 269 15.63 10.40 13.24
CA VAL A 269 17.05 10.75 13.40
C VAL A 269 17.21 12.26 13.44
N SER A 270 17.88 12.74 14.49
CA SER A 270 18.21 14.15 14.67
C SER A 270 19.63 14.43 14.21
N GLY A 271 19.91 15.65 13.77
CA GLY A 271 21.26 15.99 13.34
C GLY A 271 21.33 17.36 12.70
N TRP A 272 22.42 17.55 11.96
CA TRP A 272 22.84 18.85 11.48
C TRP A 272 23.12 18.86 9.98
N GLN A 273 22.66 19.91 9.32
CA GLN A 273 23.12 20.30 8.00
C GLN A 273 24.00 21.54 8.15
N ILE A 274 25.28 21.43 7.79
CA ILE A 274 26.32 22.43 8.07
C ILE A 274 26.81 23.10 6.78
N PHE A 275 27.14 24.39 6.84
CA PHE A 275 27.54 25.19 5.69
C PHE A 275 28.79 26.02 5.99
N ARG A 276 29.74 26.06 5.04
CA ARG A 276 30.97 26.87 5.15
C ARG A 276 30.70 28.37 5.15
N SER A 277 29.62 28.78 4.51
CA SER A 277 29.10 30.14 4.47
C SER A 277 27.58 30.12 4.64
N THR A 278 26.99 31.20 5.13
CA THR A 278 25.54 31.33 5.23
C THR A 278 24.88 31.17 3.85
N PRO A 279 23.93 30.25 3.68
CA PRO A 279 23.23 30.07 2.43
C PRO A 279 22.31 31.27 2.13
N LYS A 280 22.04 31.53 0.85
CA LYS A 280 21.11 32.61 0.45
C LYS A 280 19.70 32.45 1.04
N GLU A 281 19.26 31.20 1.15
CA GLU A 281 17.97 30.83 1.73
C GLU A 281 18.25 29.99 2.98
N GLU A 282 18.15 30.61 4.15
CA GLU A 282 18.37 29.95 5.44
C GLU A 282 17.24 29.00 5.82
N LEU A 283 16.02 29.29 5.36
CA LEU A 283 14.83 28.48 5.57
C LEU A 283 14.47 27.75 4.27
N PRO A 284 14.89 26.49 4.09
CA PRO A 284 14.54 25.75 2.90
C PRO A 284 13.03 25.49 2.84
N PHE A 285 12.49 25.31 1.63
CA PHE A 285 11.05 25.14 1.37
C PHE A 285 10.36 24.01 2.18
N TRP A 286 11.13 23.07 2.71
CA TRP A 286 10.69 21.88 3.45
C TRP A 286 10.89 21.98 4.97
N SER A 287 11.44 23.09 5.47
CA SER A 287 11.75 23.30 6.90
C SER A 287 10.54 23.11 7.82
N ASP A 288 9.33 23.49 7.36
CA ASP A 288 8.06 23.34 8.08
C ASP A 288 7.48 21.92 8.04
N ALA A 289 8.07 21.00 7.27
CA ALA A 289 7.61 19.63 7.16
C ALA A 289 8.41 18.66 8.05
N VAL A 290 9.65 19.01 8.40
CA VAL A 290 10.48 18.23 9.34
C VAL A 290 10.25 18.69 10.78
N LEU A 291 10.76 17.95 11.75
CA LEU A 291 10.49 18.20 13.16
C LEU A 291 11.58 19.09 13.78
N GLY A 292 11.15 20.17 14.44
CA GLY A 292 12.03 21.03 15.25
C GLY A 292 13.13 21.72 14.45
N PHE A 293 12.86 22.11 13.20
CA PHE A 293 13.82 22.85 12.38
C PHE A 293 14.20 24.18 13.03
N ARG A 294 15.51 24.44 13.14
CA ARG A 294 16.06 25.70 13.62
C ARG A 294 17.49 25.91 13.12
N PRO A 295 18.02 27.14 13.16
CA PRO A 295 19.46 27.36 13.10
C PRO A 295 20.18 26.67 14.27
N MET A 296 21.44 26.29 14.05
CA MET A 296 22.34 25.82 15.10
C MET A 296 22.73 26.96 16.03
N SER A 297 22.91 26.65 17.32
CA SER A 297 23.51 27.59 18.26
C SER A 297 25.03 27.68 18.06
N GLU A 298 25.65 28.72 18.62
CA GLU A 298 27.11 28.87 18.58
C GLU A 298 27.82 27.67 19.20
N ALA A 299 27.33 27.14 20.33
CA ALA A 299 27.89 25.96 20.98
C ALA A 299 27.77 24.69 20.12
N GLU A 300 26.73 24.55 19.31
CA GLU A 300 26.62 23.45 18.36
C GLU A 300 27.58 23.63 17.17
N LEU A 301 27.76 24.87 16.69
CA LEU A 301 28.69 25.19 15.61
C LEU A 301 30.16 25.00 16.00
N GLN A 302 30.51 25.17 17.27
CA GLN A 302 31.86 24.89 17.79
C GLN A 302 32.31 23.44 17.54
N LYS A 303 31.38 22.49 17.35
CA LYS A 303 31.70 21.11 16.93
C LYS A 303 32.26 21.03 15.51
N PHE A 304 32.02 22.04 14.69
CA PHE A 304 32.35 22.08 13.26
C PHE A 304 33.14 23.36 12.94
N PRO A 305 34.41 23.49 13.37
CA PRO A 305 35.17 24.75 13.34
C PRO A 305 35.40 25.33 11.93
N GLN A 306 35.30 24.50 10.88
CA GLN A 306 35.41 24.93 9.48
C GLN A 306 34.11 25.48 8.89
N TYR A 307 33.00 25.40 9.64
CA TYR A 307 31.67 25.80 9.20
C TYR A 307 31.25 27.08 9.92
N ARG A 308 30.33 27.85 9.30
CA ARG A 308 29.91 29.18 9.79
C ARG A 308 28.41 29.30 10.01
N PHE A 309 27.64 28.39 9.41
CA PHE A 309 26.20 28.31 9.57
C PHE A 309 25.78 26.86 9.64
N GLY A 310 24.67 26.59 10.30
CA GLY A 310 24.13 25.24 10.36
C GLY A 310 22.66 25.23 10.74
N GLN A 311 22.00 24.16 10.37
CA GLN A 311 20.59 23.89 10.61
C GLN A 311 20.49 22.60 11.43
N ALA A 312 19.73 22.62 12.50
CA ALA A 312 19.41 21.46 13.32
C ALA A 312 17.94 21.07 13.12
N PHE A 313 17.68 19.78 12.90
CA PHE A 313 16.32 19.26 12.78
C PHE A 313 16.29 17.75 13.01
N THR A 314 15.08 17.23 13.21
CA THR A 314 14.79 15.79 13.25
C THR A 314 14.01 15.41 12.00
N THR A 315 14.48 14.38 11.31
CA THR A 315 13.82 13.79 10.14
C THR A 315 13.70 12.28 10.29
N LEU A 316 13.23 11.60 9.26
CA LEU A 316 13.14 10.14 9.19
C LEU A 316 14.27 9.58 8.33
N LYS A 317 14.67 8.36 8.65
CA LYS A 317 15.52 7.55 7.79
C LYS A 317 14.85 6.20 7.55
N CYS A 318 14.89 5.75 6.30
CA CYS A 318 14.54 4.40 5.90
C CYS A 318 15.84 3.61 5.69
N ASP A 319 16.06 2.55 6.46
CA ASP A 319 17.02 1.53 6.07
C ASP A 319 16.46 0.82 4.83
N CYS A 320 17.13 0.98 3.70
CA CYS A 320 16.51 0.80 2.40
C CYS A 320 16.08 -0.66 2.11
N PRO A 321 16.94 -1.69 2.30
CA PRO A 321 16.50 -3.07 2.06
C PRO A 321 15.33 -3.51 2.95
N PRO A 322 15.34 -3.30 4.29
CA PRO A 322 14.17 -3.58 5.12
C PRO A 322 12.88 -2.92 4.64
N TYR A 323 12.95 -1.63 4.24
CA TYR A 323 11.77 -0.91 3.78
C TYR A 323 11.20 -1.48 2.47
N LEU A 324 12.06 -1.87 1.52
CA LEU A 324 11.62 -2.49 0.27
C LEU A 324 10.98 -3.86 0.53
N LEU A 325 11.59 -4.69 1.37
CA LEU A 325 11.03 -5.99 1.77
C LEU A 325 9.69 -5.85 2.49
N TRP A 326 9.53 -4.83 3.34
CA TRP A 326 8.26 -4.52 3.99
C TRP A 326 7.18 -4.11 2.97
N LEU A 327 7.52 -3.29 1.96
CA LEU A 327 6.59 -2.95 0.87
C LEU A 327 6.19 -4.19 0.06
N GLU A 328 7.13 -5.07 -0.27
CA GLU A 328 6.84 -6.34 -0.96
C GLU A 328 5.92 -7.23 -0.13
N LYS A 329 6.15 -7.34 1.18
CA LYS A 329 5.28 -8.09 2.11
C LYS A 329 3.87 -7.52 2.12
N ARG A 330 3.72 -6.19 2.15
CA ARG A 330 2.40 -5.52 2.11
C ARG A 330 1.67 -5.76 0.78
N LEU A 331 2.38 -5.68 -0.34
CA LEU A 331 1.82 -5.96 -1.67
C LEU A 331 1.34 -7.41 -1.76
N LYS A 332 2.15 -8.36 -1.30
CA LYS A 332 1.79 -9.78 -1.26
C LYS A 332 0.55 -10.02 -0.38
N ALA A 333 0.48 -9.39 0.79
CA ALA A 333 -0.69 -9.47 1.67
C ALA A 333 -1.96 -8.88 1.04
N ALA A 334 -1.80 -7.89 0.14
CA ALA A 334 -2.89 -7.32 -0.64
C ALA A 334 -3.21 -8.09 -1.93
N GLY A 335 -2.60 -9.26 -2.16
CA GLY A 335 -2.87 -10.14 -3.30
C GLY A 335 -2.16 -9.76 -4.60
N VAL A 336 -1.24 -8.79 -4.56
CA VAL A 336 -0.46 -8.37 -5.74
C VAL A 336 0.53 -9.46 -6.13
N GLN A 337 0.52 -9.82 -7.41
CA GLN A 337 1.50 -10.76 -7.96
C GLN A 337 2.78 -10.02 -8.33
N THR A 338 3.92 -10.64 -8.06
CA THR A 338 5.24 -10.12 -8.44
C THR A 338 5.95 -11.15 -9.32
N TYR A 339 6.51 -10.71 -10.45
CA TYR A 339 7.24 -11.57 -11.36
C TYR A 339 8.62 -11.00 -11.66
N ASN A 340 9.64 -11.88 -11.57
CA ASN A 340 10.95 -11.58 -12.12
C ASN A 340 10.88 -11.70 -13.65
N ARG A 341 10.69 -10.58 -14.33
CA ARG A 341 10.53 -10.48 -15.79
C ARG A 341 11.18 -9.20 -16.28
N LYS A 342 12.12 -9.34 -17.22
CA LYS A 342 12.68 -8.22 -17.97
C LYS A 342 11.71 -7.80 -19.07
N VAL A 343 11.22 -6.57 -18.98
CA VAL A 343 10.41 -5.93 -20.02
C VAL A 343 11.35 -5.17 -20.94
N SER A 344 11.41 -5.55 -22.21
CA SER A 344 12.34 -4.92 -23.19
C SER A 344 11.67 -3.82 -23.99
N ASP A 345 10.34 -3.87 -24.11
CA ASP A 345 9.49 -2.83 -24.68
C ASP A 345 8.17 -2.80 -23.87
N LEU A 346 7.65 -1.62 -23.54
CA LEU A 346 6.35 -1.53 -22.85
C LEU A 346 5.20 -2.10 -23.68
N TRP A 347 5.31 -2.06 -25.02
CA TRP A 347 4.31 -2.58 -25.93
C TRP A 347 4.14 -4.09 -25.81
N GLU A 348 5.14 -4.84 -25.34
CA GLU A 348 5.01 -6.29 -25.15
C GLU A 348 3.89 -6.67 -24.14
N LEU A 349 3.46 -5.70 -23.30
CA LEU A 349 2.46 -5.88 -22.27
C LEU A 349 1.02 -5.62 -22.74
N HIS A 350 0.82 -5.09 -23.96
CA HIS A 350 -0.49 -4.63 -24.44
C HIS A 350 -1.57 -5.73 -24.50
N SER A 351 -1.16 -6.98 -24.70
CA SER A 351 -2.08 -8.13 -24.78
C SER A 351 -2.45 -8.70 -23.41
N GLU A 352 -1.67 -8.40 -22.38
CA GLU A 352 -1.82 -8.97 -21.03
C GLU A 352 -2.45 -7.97 -20.04
N TYR A 353 -2.23 -6.67 -20.26
CA TYR A 353 -2.58 -5.60 -19.33
C TYR A 353 -3.29 -4.44 -20.04
N ASP A 354 -4.27 -3.86 -19.35
CA ASP A 354 -5.03 -2.71 -19.84
C ASP A 354 -4.28 -1.40 -19.61
N ILE A 355 -3.43 -1.34 -18.58
CA ILE A 355 -2.65 -0.15 -18.20
C ILE A 355 -1.25 -0.58 -17.76
N VAL A 356 -0.24 0.17 -18.21
CA VAL A 356 1.15 0.00 -17.75
C VAL A 356 1.59 1.21 -16.94
N VAL A 357 2.26 0.99 -15.81
CA VAL A 357 2.86 2.02 -14.98
C VAL A 357 4.37 1.85 -15.01
N ASN A 358 5.06 2.76 -15.69
CA ASN A 358 6.51 2.69 -15.88
C ASN A 358 7.24 3.36 -14.71
N CYS A 359 7.78 2.54 -13.81
CA CYS A 359 8.57 2.93 -12.63
C CYS A 359 10.04 2.46 -12.73
N THR A 360 10.57 2.33 -13.95
CA THR A 360 11.86 1.65 -14.23
C THR A 360 13.12 2.44 -13.85
N GLY A 361 12.98 3.59 -13.18
CA GLY A 361 14.12 4.38 -12.70
C GLY A 361 15.06 4.76 -13.83
N ILE A 362 16.34 4.38 -13.73
CA ILE A 362 17.35 4.68 -14.75
C ILE A 362 17.14 3.86 -16.04
N GLY A 363 16.47 2.71 -15.95
CA GLY A 363 16.16 1.85 -17.09
C GLY A 363 15.26 2.52 -18.14
N ALA A 364 14.48 3.53 -17.74
CA ALA A 364 13.66 4.32 -18.67
C ALA A 364 14.49 5.04 -19.75
N HIS A 365 15.79 5.27 -19.53
CA HIS A 365 16.70 5.85 -20.52
C HIS A 365 16.72 5.00 -21.80
N GLN A 366 16.76 3.67 -21.64
CA GLN A 366 16.76 2.72 -22.74
C GLN A 366 15.33 2.33 -23.12
N LEU A 367 14.52 1.93 -22.13
CA LEU A 367 13.20 1.32 -22.35
C LEU A 367 12.21 2.21 -23.12
N VAL A 368 12.25 3.53 -22.87
CA VAL A 368 11.37 4.50 -23.55
C VAL A 368 12.15 5.64 -24.22
N GLY A 369 13.47 5.46 -24.36
CA GLY A 369 14.35 6.41 -25.05
C GLY A 369 14.41 7.82 -24.44
N ASP A 370 14.10 8.02 -23.16
CA ASP A 370 14.11 9.37 -22.56
C ASP A 370 15.55 9.88 -22.36
N LYS A 371 16.06 10.63 -23.35
CA LYS A 371 17.41 11.22 -23.31
C LYS A 371 17.58 12.35 -22.30
N LYS A 372 16.50 12.86 -21.69
CA LYS A 372 16.59 13.84 -20.58
C LYS A 372 16.98 13.18 -19.26
N LEU A 373 16.89 11.85 -19.20
CA LEU A 373 17.27 11.04 -18.05
C LEU A 373 18.71 10.56 -18.20
N PHE A 374 19.54 10.78 -17.19
CA PHE A 374 20.95 10.38 -17.17
C PHE A 374 21.36 9.90 -15.76
N PRO A 375 22.39 9.03 -15.65
CA PRO A 375 22.84 8.57 -14.36
C PRO A 375 23.66 9.65 -13.64
N VAL A 376 23.48 9.75 -12.33
CA VAL A 376 24.48 10.38 -11.46
C VAL A 376 24.98 9.32 -10.50
N ARG A 377 26.15 8.75 -10.81
CA ARG A 377 26.79 7.71 -10.01
C ARG A 377 27.09 8.24 -8.62
N GLY A 378 26.80 7.41 -7.63
CA GLY A 378 27.12 7.67 -6.23
C GLY A 378 27.71 6.43 -5.60
N GLN A 379 28.91 6.58 -5.05
CA GLN A 379 29.53 5.61 -4.17
C GLN A 379 29.26 5.97 -2.71
N VAL A 380 28.96 4.96 -1.90
CA VAL A 380 28.73 5.08 -0.46
C VAL A 380 29.45 3.95 0.27
N LEU A 381 29.78 4.21 1.53
CA LEU A 381 30.29 3.21 2.47
C LEU A 381 29.21 2.91 3.50
N LYS A 382 29.00 1.63 3.80
CA LYS A 382 28.20 1.18 4.94
C LYS A 382 29.19 0.67 5.97
N VAL A 383 29.17 1.24 7.18
CA VAL A 383 30.11 0.91 8.26
C VAL A 383 29.36 0.59 9.54
N TYR A 384 29.99 -0.19 10.42
CA TYR A 384 29.52 -0.41 11.78
C TYR A 384 30.15 0.62 12.72
N ALA A 385 29.33 1.55 13.21
CA ALA A 385 29.72 2.59 14.17
C ALA A 385 28.50 2.97 15.04
N PRO A 386 28.05 2.09 15.95
CA PRO A 386 26.79 2.24 16.67
C PRO A 386 26.75 3.46 17.60
N TRP A 387 27.89 4.04 17.97
CA TRP A 387 27.97 5.26 18.79
C TRP A 387 27.56 6.53 18.03
N VAL A 388 27.58 6.54 16.69
CA VAL A 388 27.11 7.68 15.90
C VAL A 388 25.59 7.68 15.86
N LYS A 389 24.96 8.65 16.53
CA LYS A 389 23.50 8.76 16.65
C LYS A 389 22.89 9.92 15.88
N ASN A 390 23.70 10.92 15.55
CA ASN A 390 23.25 12.10 14.83
C ASN A 390 23.68 12.06 13.37
N PHE A 391 22.81 12.53 12.49
CA PHE A 391 23.22 12.73 11.11
C PHE A 391 24.06 14.02 10.97
N ILE A 392 25.02 14.00 10.05
CA ILE A 392 25.78 15.19 9.66
C ILE A 392 25.74 15.25 8.13
N ARG A 393 25.40 16.41 7.57
CA ARG A 393 25.38 16.64 6.12
C ARG A 393 26.05 17.97 5.79
N ASP A 394 27.07 17.95 4.95
CA ASP A 394 27.62 19.16 4.36
C ASP A 394 26.60 19.77 3.37
N GLY A 395 26.53 21.10 3.31
CA GLY A 395 25.57 21.86 2.51
C GLY A 395 25.60 21.50 1.03
N ASP A 396 26.79 21.24 0.48
CA ASP A 396 26.99 20.78 -0.91
C ASP A 396 26.40 19.38 -1.19
N GLY A 397 26.15 18.62 -0.12
CA GLY A 397 25.65 17.26 -0.15
C GLY A 397 26.61 16.25 -0.80
N LEU A 398 27.92 16.55 -0.79
CA LEU A 398 29.01 15.65 -1.13
C LEU A 398 29.53 14.89 0.09
N THR A 399 29.46 15.45 1.30
CA THR A 399 29.82 14.74 2.54
C THR A 399 28.59 14.54 3.42
N TYR A 400 28.32 13.30 3.82
CA TYR A 400 27.23 12.98 4.72
C TYR A 400 27.50 11.71 5.54
N ILE A 401 27.01 11.73 6.78
CA ILE A 401 27.10 10.66 7.77
C ILE A 401 25.69 10.41 8.27
N TYR A 402 25.09 9.28 7.89
CA TYR A 402 23.69 8.98 8.14
C TYR A 402 23.54 7.69 8.97
N PRO A 403 23.29 7.80 10.28
CA PRO A 403 23.14 6.63 11.14
C PRO A 403 21.82 5.90 10.87
N GLY A 404 21.92 4.62 10.53
CA GLY A 404 20.82 3.67 10.37
C GLY A 404 20.63 2.76 11.59
N ILE A 405 19.71 1.80 11.49
CA ILE A 405 19.42 0.85 12.58
C ILE A 405 20.58 -0.14 12.74
N HIS A 406 21.09 -0.66 11.62
CA HIS A 406 22.12 -1.70 11.60
C HIS A 406 23.53 -1.22 11.22
N GLY A 407 23.67 0.07 10.88
CA GLY A 407 24.96 0.64 10.48
C GLY A 407 24.84 2.08 10.02
N VAL A 408 25.98 2.72 9.82
CA VAL A 408 26.08 4.12 9.38
C VAL A 408 26.38 4.15 7.89
N THR A 409 25.66 4.98 7.15
CA THR A 409 25.97 5.25 5.74
C THR A 409 26.83 6.49 5.64
N LEU A 410 28.05 6.32 5.14
CA LEU A 410 28.95 7.40 4.79
C LEU A 410 28.86 7.64 3.29
N GLY A 411 28.79 8.88 2.88
CA GLY A 411 28.88 9.19 1.47
C GLY A 411 29.22 10.65 1.23
N GLY A 412 29.36 11.05 -0.02
CA GLY A 412 29.42 10.19 -1.19
C GLY A 412 29.99 10.93 -2.38
N THR A 413 29.66 10.44 -3.57
CA THR A 413 30.00 11.09 -4.85
C THR A 413 28.79 11.41 -5.70
N ARG A 414 29.00 12.29 -6.68
CA ARG A 414 28.03 12.74 -7.67
C ARG A 414 28.68 12.85 -9.04
N GLU A 415 28.98 11.72 -9.66
CA GLU A 415 29.59 11.68 -10.99
C GLU A 415 28.49 11.63 -12.05
N LYS A 416 28.30 12.75 -12.76
CA LYS A 416 27.30 12.85 -13.84
C LYS A 416 27.70 11.97 -15.02
N GLU A 417 26.71 11.36 -15.64
CA GLU A 417 26.83 10.54 -16.87
C GLU A 417 27.70 9.28 -16.75
N SER A 418 28.18 8.96 -15.55
CA SER A 418 28.90 7.72 -15.29
C SER A 418 27.93 6.55 -15.11
N TRP A 419 28.10 5.51 -15.91
CA TRP A 419 27.33 4.26 -15.88
C TRP A 419 28.03 3.14 -15.10
N SER A 420 29.25 3.36 -14.64
CA SER A 420 30.04 2.33 -13.96
C SER A 420 29.48 2.01 -12.57
N LEU A 421 29.19 0.73 -12.33
CA LEU A 421 28.84 0.21 -11.01
C LEU A 421 30.06 -0.31 -10.23
N SER A 422 31.26 -0.29 -10.83
CA SER A 422 32.49 -0.72 -10.15
C SER A 422 32.90 0.30 -9.09
N PRO A 423 33.22 -0.13 -7.86
CA PRO A 423 33.74 0.76 -6.83
C PRO A 423 35.14 1.26 -7.19
N ASN A 424 35.44 2.51 -6.83
CA ASN A 424 36.77 3.11 -6.98
C ASN A 424 37.44 3.20 -5.59
N PRO A 425 38.64 2.61 -5.39
CA PRO A 425 39.35 2.64 -4.10
C PRO A 425 39.74 4.03 -3.62
N ASP A 426 40.20 4.92 -4.51
CA ASP A 426 40.56 6.29 -4.17
C ASP A 426 39.34 7.08 -3.69
N THR A 427 38.19 6.86 -4.35
CA THR A 427 36.91 7.40 -3.92
C THR A 427 36.48 6.86 -2.55
N THR A 428 36.73 5.58 -2.27
CA THR A 428 36.45 5.00 -0.94
C THR A 428 37.27 5.69 0.13
N LYS A 429 38.58 5.87 -0.11
CA LYS A 429 39.48 6.57 0.81
C LYS A 429 39.04 8.02 1.03
N ASP A 430 38.75 8.75 -0.04
CA ASP A 430 38.27 10.14 0.04
C ASP A 430 36.99 10.29 0.86
N ILE A 431 35.96 9.46 0.60
CA ILE A 431 34.71 9.50 1.37
C ILE A 431 34.99 9.26 2.85
N PHE A 432 35.80 8.25 3.17
CA PHE A 432 36.11 7.93 4.56
C PHE A 432 36.87 9.07 5.24
N ASP A 433 37.91 9.63 4.61
CA ASP A 433 38.72 10.72 5.15
C ASP A 433 37.89 11.99 5.40
N ARG A 434 37.00 12.36 4.46
CA ARG A 434 36.08 13.49 4.63
C ARG A 434 35.08 13.26 5.76
N CYS A 435 34.51 12.06 5.87
CA CYS A 435 33.61 11.71 6.96
C CYS A 435 34.33 11.70 8.32
N CYS A 436 35.53 11.12 8.43
CA CYS A 436 36.34 11.16 9.65
C CYS A 436 36.78 12.57 10.04
N SER A 437 36.89 13.49 9.08
CA SER A 437 37.17 14.90 9.36
C SER A 437 35.98 15.61 10.04
N LEU A 438 34.74 15.17 9.76
CA LEU A 438 33.53 15.69 10.40
C LEU A 438 33.20 14.97 11.71
N GLU A 439 33.45 13.66 11.77
CA GLU A 439 33.21 12.82 12.95
C GLU A 439 34.43 11.92 13.20
N PRO A 440 35.41 12.40 13.99
CA PRO A 440 36.66 11.68 14.23
C PRO A 440 36.50 10.28 14.82
N SER A 441 35.41 10.02 15.55
CA SER A 441 35.14 8.69 16.11
C SER A 441 34.91 7.60 15.04
N LEU A 442 34.66 7.98 13.78
CA LEU A 442 34.54 7.03 12.66
C LEU A 442 35.85 6.29 12.34
N ARG A 443 37.00 6.74 12.86
CA ARG A 443 38.27 6.00 12.69
C ARG A 443 38.22 4.59 13.29
N GLU A 444 37.39 4.39 14.30
CA GLU A 444 37.16 3.10 14.96
C GLU A 444 36.06 2.26 14.28
N ALA A 445 35.48 2.74 13.17
CA ALA A 445 34.41 2.04 12.49
C ALA A 445 34.87 0.71 11.86
N GLN A 446 33.99 -0.30 11.91
CA GLN A 446 34.27 -1.65 11.42
C GLN A 446 33.40 -2.00 10.21
N ASP A 447 33.64 -3.17 9.60
CA ASP A 447 32.80 -3.77 8.55
C ASP A 447 32.50 -2.83 7.36
N ILE A 448 33.52 -2.14 6.85
CA ILE A 448 33.37 -1.19 5.74
C ILE A 448 32.97 -1.93 4.46
N LYS A 449 31.73 -1.72 4.01
CA LYS A 449 31.17 -2.26 2.77
C LYS A 449 30.96 -1.13 1.76
N VAL A 450 31.49 -1.29 0.56
CA VAL A 450 31.32 -0.31 -0.53
C VAL A 450 30.12 -0.66 -1.38
N LYS A 451 29.30 0.33 -1.72
CA LYS A 451 28.18 0.20 -2.65
C LYS A 451 28.18 1.34 -3.66
N VAL A 452 27.74 1.06 -4.88
CA VAL A 452 27.62 2.04 -5.97
C VAL A 452 26.22 1.95 -6.55
N GLY A 453 25.61 3.10 -6.80
CA GLY A 453 24.28 3.19 -7.41
C GLY A 453 24.19 4.34 -8.40
N LEU A 454 23.28 4.21 -9.36
CA LEU A 454 23.06 5.20 -10.43
C LEU A 454 21.77 5.98 -10.16
N ARG A 455 21.89 7.22 -9.69
CA ARG A 455 20.71 8.05 -9.43
C ARG A 455 20.03 8.40 -10.76
N PRO A 456 18.74 8.09 -10.96
CA PRO A 456 18.02 8.34 -12.22
C PRO A 456 17.67 9.83 -12.35
N SER A 457 18.64 10.63 -12.78
CA SER A 457 18.57 12.10 -12.71
C SER A 457 17.93 12.68 -13.95
N ARG A 458 16.96 13.57 -13.75
CA ARG A 458 16.22 14.30 -14.79
C ARG A 458 15.87 15.67 -14.23
N GLN A 459 15.72 16.70 -15.08
CA GLN A 459 15.38 18.05 -14.61
C GLN A 459 14.06 18.10 -13.84
N SER A 460 13.05 17.38 -14.35
CA SER A 460 11.77 17.16 -13.67
C SER A 460 11.49 15.67 -13.52
N VAL A 461 10.82 15.28 -12.44
CA VAL A 461 10.24 13.94 -12.34
C VAL A 461 9.25 13.77 -13.50
N ARG A 462 9.37 12.70 -14.29
CA ARG A 462 8.40 12.39 -15.33
C ARG A 462 7.26 11.60 -14.69
N LEU A 463 6.21 12.35 -14.35
CA LEU A 463 4.98 11.85 -13.75
C LEU A 463 3.79 12.30 -14.60
N GLN A 464 3.42 11.49 -15.58
CA GLN A 464 2.41 11.84 -16.57
C GLN A 464 1.84 10.61 -17.26
N ARG A 465 0.64 10.77 -17.85
CA ARG A 465 0.02 9.79 -18.73
C ARG A 465 0.52 9.95 -20.16
N GLU A 466 0.64 8.83 -20.86
CA GLU A 466 0.90 8.69 -22.28
C GLU A 466 -0.01 7.58 -22.83
N VAL A 467 -0.32 7.61 -24.13
CA VAL A 467 -1.03 6.51 -24.80
C VAL A 467 -0.18 6.07 -25.96
N LEU A 468 0.42 4.89 -25.84
CA LEU A 468 1.13 4.26 -26.94
C LEU A 468 0.08 3.74 -27.94
N SER A 469 0.40 3.73 -29.24
CA SER A 469 -0.46 3.12 -30.25
C SER A 469 0.33 2.46 -31.36
N GLN A 470 -0.02 1.21 -31.67
CA GLN A 470 0.52 0.42 -32.78
C GLN A 470 -0.62 -0.42 -33.35
N GLY A 471 -0.74 -0.47 -34.68
CA GLY A 471 -1.75 -1.28 -35.36
C GLY A 471 -3.21 -0.97 -34.96
N GLY A 472 -3.50 0.27 -34.55
CA GLY A 472 -4.84 0.70 -34.11
C GLY A 472 -5.21 0.31 -32.67
N VAL A 473 -4.37 -0.48 -31.98
CA VAL A 473 -4.50 -0.76 -30.55
C VAL A 473 -3.90 0.39 -29.76
N LYS A 474 -4.43 0.64 -28.56
CA LYS A 474 -3.95 1.69 -27.64
C LYS A 474 -3.54 1.06 -26.33
N LEU A 475 -2.39 1.46 -25.80
CA LEU A 475 -1.91 1.08 -24.47
C LEU A 475 -1.71 2.33 -23.62
N PRO A 476 -2.58 2.60 -22.63
CA PRO A 476 -2.37 3.63 -21.62
C PRO A 476 -1.13 3.33 -20.78
N VAL A 477 -0.23 4.31 -20.69
CA VAL A 477 0.98 4.26 -19.88
C VAL A 477 0.99 5.42 -18.89
N VAL A 478 1.30 5.16 -17.62
CA VAL A 478 1.60 6.19 -16.62
C VAL A 478 3.08 6.11 -16.29
N HIS A 479 3.85 7.14 -16.60
CA HIS A 479 5.25 7.21 -16.24
C HIS A 479 5.41 7.75 -14.82
N ASN A 480 6.31 7.17 -14.03
CA ASN A 480 6.73 7.66 -12.73
C ASN A 480 8.21 7.37 -12.49
N TYR A 481 9.11 8.18 -13.06
CA TYR A 481 10.57 8.02 -12.93
C TYR A 481 11.32 9.37 -13.01
N GLY A 482 12.65 9.34 -12.89
CA GLY A 482 13.49 10.55 -12.94
C GLY A 482 13.67 11.23 -11.59
N HIS A 483 13.64 10.46 -10.50
CA HIS A 483 13.67 10.95 -9.13
C HIS A 483 15.06 11.35 -8.60
N GLY A 484 16.11 11.23 -9.41
CA GLY A 484 17.47 11.62 -9.03
C GLY A 484 17.89 11.12 -7.64
N ALA A 485 18.35 12.04 -6.79
CA ALA A 485 18.75 11.75 -5.42
C ALA A 485 17.58 11.77 -4.41
N GLY A 486 16.40 12.27 -4.79
CA GLY A 486 15.29 12.56 -3.87
C GLY A 486 14.21 11.49 -3.80
N GLY A 487 14.39 10.32 -4.45
CA GLY A 487 13.35 9.30 -4.60
C GLY A 487 12.70 8.88 -3.28
N PHE A 488 13.49 8.52 -2.27
CA PHE A 488 12.94 8.14 -0.95
C PHE A 488 12.15 9.27 -0.28
N SER A 489 12.55 10.53 -0.49
CA SER A 489 11.90 11.68 0.13
C SER A 489 10.54 12.02 -0.49
N VAL A 490 10.24 11.56 -1.71
CA VAL A 490 9.00 11.92 -2.41
C VAL A 490 8.17 10.72 -2.88
N HIS A 491 8.63 9.48 -2.63
CA HIS A 491 8.07 8.27 -3.23
C HIS A 491 6.57 8.09 -3.01
N ARG A 492 6.06 8.44 -1.82
CA ARG A 492 4.64 8.25 -1.50
C ARG A 492 3.78 9.31 -2.18
N GLY A 493 4.27 10.55 -2.22
CA GLY A 493 3.60 11.64 -2.90
C GLY A 493 3.50 11.41 -4.41
N THR A 494 4.60 11.00 -5.05
CA THR A 494 4.60 10.68 -6.49
C THR A 494 3.79 9.40 -6.78
N ALA A 495 3.82 8.41 -5.89
CA ALA A 495 2.97 7.21 -5.99
C ALA A 495 1.47 7.52 -5.92
N LYS A 496 1.03 8.41 -5.03
CA LYS A 496 -0.38 8.84 -4.94
C LYS A 496 -0.85 9.53 -6.22
N GLU A 497 -0.02 10.40 -6.78
CA GLU A 497 -0.34 11.07 -8.03
C GLU A 497 -0.34 10.11 -9.23
N ALA A 498 0.59 9.13 -9.27
CA ALA A 498 0.56 8.06 -10.26
C ALA A 498 -0.72 7.22 -10.16
N ALA A 499 -1.14 6.86 -8.94
CA ALA A 499 -2.39 6.12 -8.70
C ALA A 499 -3.63 6.93 -9.15
N ARG A 500 -3.63 8.26 -8.96
CA ARG A 500 -4.67 9.16 -9.46
C ARG A 500 -4.77 9.09 -10.99
N LEU A 501 -3.63 9.16 -11.70
CA LEU A 501 -3.57 9.03 -13.16
C LEU A 501 -4.02 7.65 -13.65
N VAL A 502 -3.70 6.58 -12.93
CA VAL A 502 -4.22 5.24 -13.21
C VAL A 502 -5.74 5.20 -13.07
N GLY A 503 -6.30 5.82 -12.03
CA GLY A 503 -7.75 5.96 -11.84
C GLY A 503 -8.43 6.67 -13.02
N GLU A 504 -7.82 7.73 -13.57
CA GLU A 504 -8.30 8.39 -14.79
C GLU A 504 -8.27 7.47 -16.02
N CYS A 505 -7.21 6.67 -16.18
CA CYS A 505 -7.13 5.67 -17.26
C CYS A 505 -8.26 4.63 -17.12
N ILE A 506 -8.50 4.11 -15.91
CA ILE A 506 -9.58 3.16 -15.64
C ILE A 506 -10.95 3.77 -15.98
N ALA A 507 -11.19 5.02 -15.60
CA ALA A 507 -12.43 5.73 -15.93
C ALA A 507 -12.61 5.88 -17.45
N ALA A 508 -11.53 6.22 -18.17
CA ALA A 508 -11.56 6.34 -19.63
C ALA A 508 -11.83 5.00 -20.33
N LEU A 509 -11.27 3.90 -19.84
CA LEU A 509 -11.53 2.55 -20.35
C LEU A 509 -13.01 2.17 -20.19
N ARG A 510 -13.61 2.47 -19.03
CA ARG A 510 -15.04 2.21 -18.77
C ARG A 510 -15.97 3.10 -19.61
N GLY A 511 -15.59 4.35 -19.85
CA GLY A 511 -16.35 5.30 -20.67
C GLY A 511 -16.25 5.04 -22.18
N SER A 512 -15.29 4.23 -22.63
CA SER A 512 -15.08 3.91 -24.05
C SER A 512 -15.82 2.65 -24.52
N SER A 513 -16.60 2.00 -23.63
CA SER A 513 -17.42 0.84 -24.00
C SER A 513 -18.49 1.23 -25.05
N PRO A 514 -18.68 0.42 -26.11
CA PRO A 514 -19.62 0.73 -27.19
C PRO A 514 -21.07 0.51 -26.72
N GLY A 515 -21.62 1.47 -26.00
CA GLY A 515 -23.00 1.43 -25.48
C GLY A 515 -23.78 2.74 -25.62
N ALA A 516 -23.16 3.81 -26.15
CA ALA A 516 -23.81 5.11 -26.34
C ALA A 516 -23.81 5.52 -27.82
N LYS A 517 -24.38 4.67 -28.66
CA LYS A 517 -25.02 5.08 -29.91
C LYS A 517 -26.34 4.35 -30.01
N LEU A 518 -27.41 5.04 -29.62
CA LEU A 518 -28.76 4.96 -30.14
C LEU A 518 -29.58 6.10 -29.54
#